data_AF-A0A2T9ULI3-F1
#
_entry.id   AF-A0A2T9ULI3-F1
#
_cell.length_a   1.000
_cell.length_b   1.000
_cell.length_c   1.000
_cell.angle_alpha   90.00
_cell.angle_beta   90.00
_cell.angle_gamma   90.00
#
_symmetry.space_group_name_H-M   'P 1'
#
loop_
_entity.id
_entity.type
_entity.pdbx_description
1 polymer ?
#
loop_
_entity_poly.entity_id
_entity_poly.type
_entity_poly.pdbx_seq_one_letter_code
_entity_poly.pdbx_strand_id
1 'polypeptide(L)'
;MSFDIKELNSVNQWIEQFDLVDRYAAELLLQSLNYVSFENFEKTILEKVEGLVNELQINNNTSIAIFPIRKNTGNKFNKSKEYKAANDSSGRIGHILKNLERKLQGRIEISPRVISMSQCKVRNIIHVADIIGSGNRFLKFW
;
A
#
# COMPACT_ATOMS: atom_id res chain seq x y z
N MET A 1 29.06 14.54 -11.25
CA MET A 1 27.98 15.17 -12.04
C MET A 1 26.68 14.64 -11.50
N SER A 2 25.89 15.47 -10.80
CA SER A 2 24.52 15.11 -10.47
C SER A 2 23.69 15.26 -11.74
N PHE A 3 23.01 14.19 -12.15
CA PHE A 3 22.02 14.24 -13.21
C PHE A 3 20.89 15.18 -12.79
N ASP A 4 20.67 16.27 -13.53
CA ASP A 4 19.50 17.13 -13.30
C ASP A 4 18.29 16.46 -13.96
N ILE A 5 17.35 16.01 -13.13
CA ILE A 5 16.13 15.34 -13.62
C ILE A 5 15.30 16.25 -14.54
N LYS A 6 15.49 17.58 -14.47
CA LYS A 6 14.83 18.57 -15.34
C LYS A 6 15.30 18.55 -16.78
N GLU A 7 16.40 17.88 -17.11
CA GLU A 7 16.80 17.69 -18.51
C GLU A 7 15.81 16.78 -19.26
N LEU A 8 15.00 16.00 -18.54
CA LEU A 8 13.96 15.16 -19.11
C LEU A 8 12.68 15.97 -19.32
N ASN A 9 12.26 16.12 -20.58
CA ASN A 9 11.03 16.84 -20.93
C ASN A 9 9.78 16.31 -20.19
N SER A 10 9.69 15.00 -19.97
CA SER A 10 8.59 14.38 -19.22
C SER A 10 8.54 14.80 -17.74
N VAL A 11 9.70 15.08 -17.13
CA VAL A 11 9.80 15.56 -15.74
C VAL A 11 9.29 17.00 -15.66
N ASN A 12 9.72 17.87 -16.57
CA ASN A 12 9.23 19.25 -16.60
C ASN A 12 7.71 19.30 -16.82
N GLN A 13 7.20 18.52 -17.78
CA GLN A 13 5.75 18.40 -18.04
C GLN A 13 4.97 17.92 -16.81
N TRP A 14 5.58 17.11 -15.94
CA TRP A 14 4.94 16.65 -14.71
C TRP A 14 4.97 17.72 -13.61
N ILE A 15 6.12 18.36 -13.40
CA ILE A 15 6.29 19.44 -12.41
C ILE A 15 5.42 20.65 -12.75
N GLU A 16 5.24 20.97 -14.03
CA GLU A 16 4.43 22.11 -14.48
C GLU A 16 2.93 21.97 -14.18
N GLN A 17 2.46 20.79 -13.78
CA GLN A 17 1.07 20.56 -13.36
C GLN A 17 0.77 21.14 -11.97
N PHE A 18 1.81 21.51 -11.21
CA PHE A 18 1.71 22.09 -9.89
C PHE A 18 1.86 23.62 -9.94
N ASP A 19 1.21 24.29 -9.00
CA ASP A 19 1.39 25.72 -8.78
C ASP A 19 2.85 26.05 -8.46
N LEU A 20 3.32 27.25 -8.82
CA LEU A 20 4.73 27.64 -8.73
C LEU A 20 5.36 27.36 -7.34
N VAL A 21 4.57 27.53 -6.28
CA VAL A 21 4.98 27.30 -4.88
C VAL A 21 5.23 25.83 -4.58
N ASP A 22 4.48 24.92 -5.22
CA ASP A 22 4.54 23.47 -4.96
C ASP A 22 5.55 22.74 -5.86
N ARG A 23 6.00 23.37 -6.94
CA ARG A 23 6.94 22.76 -7.91
C ARG A 23 8.23 22.28 -7.27
N TYR A 24 8.75 23.01 -6.28
CA TYR A 24 9.95 22.59 -5.56
C TYR A 24 9.73 21.32 -4.75
N ALA A 25 8.58 21.18 -4.07
CA ALA A 25 8.23 19.97 -3.35
C ALA A 25 8.01 18.79 -4.31
N ALA A 26 7.38 19.04 -5.46
CA ALA A 26 7.19 18.06 -6.52
C ALA A 26 8.54 17.56 -7.09
N GLU A 27 9.50 18.45 -7.29
CA GLU A 27 10.87 18.11 -7.69
C GLU A 27 11.59 17.25 -6.64
N LEU A 28 11.56 17.66 -5.37
CA LEU A 28 12.15 16.91 -4.27
C LEU A 28 11.54 15.50 -4.15
N LEU A 29 10.23 15.37 -4.36
CA LEU A 29 9.57 14.07 -4.40
C LEU A 29 10.16 13.20 -5.49
N LEU A 30 10.27 13.68 -6.73
CA LEU A 30 10.84 12.92 -7.85
C LEU A 30 12.30 12.51 -7.57
N GLN A 31 13.11 13.41 -7.02
CA GLN A 31 14.50 13.12 -6.65
C GLN A 31 14.60 12.09 -5.51
N SER A 32 13.58 12.01 -4.65
CA SER A 32 13.52 11.03 -3.56
C SER A 32 13.06 9.64 -4.00
N LEU A 33 12.52 9.49 -5.22
CA LEU A 33 12.03 8.20 -5.71
C LEU A 33 13.20 7.25 -5.97
N ASN A 34 13.10 6.07 -5.36
CA ASN A 34 14.08 5.01 -5.53
C ASN A 34 13.45 3.80 -6.18
N TYR A 35 14.11 3.24 -7.19
CA TYR A 35 13.73 1.94 -7.73
C TYR A 35 14.09 0.86 -6.73
N VAL A 36 13.08 0.09 -6.31
CA VAL A 36 13.25 -1.04 -5.41
C VAL A 36 12.89 -2.33 -6.13
N SER A 37 13.63 -3.40 -5.84
CA SER A 37 13.25 -4.73 -6.30
C SER A 37 11.92 -5.15 -5.65
N PHE A 38 11.19 -6.06 -6.30
CA PHE A 38 9.97 -6.62 -5.72
C PHE A 38 10.25 -7.27 -4.35
N GLU A 39 11.35 -7.99 -4.21
CA GLU A 39 11.76 -8.59 -2.95
C GLU A 39 11.93 -7.54 -1.84
N ASN A 40 12.64 -6.44 -2.12
CA ASN A 40 12.84 -5.36 -1.15
C ASN A 40 11.52 -4.69 -0.80
N PHE A 41 10.64 -4.47 -1.78
CA PHE A 41 9.31 -3.93 -1.53
C PHE A 41 8.50 -4.84 -0.59
N GLU A 42 8.43 -6.14 -0.89
CA GLU A 42 7.66 -7.10 -0.10
C GLU A 42 8.19 -7.23 1.32
N LYS A 43 9.52 -7.34 1.46
CA LYS A 43 10.21 -7.39 2.75
C LYS A 43 9.95 -6.12 3.57
N THR A 44 10.10 -4.95 2.98
CA THR A 44 9.93 -3.67 3.68
C THR A 44 8.50 -3.49 4.20
N ILE A 45 7.50 -3.80 3.38
CA ILE A 45 6.08 -3.72 3.81
C ILE A 45 5.82 -4.69 4.96
N LEU A 46 6.34 -5.92 4.86
CA LEU A 46 6.17 -6.93 5.91
C LEU A 46 6.81 -6.47 7.23
N GLU A 47 8.06 -6.00 7.18
CA GLU A 47 8.78 -5.50 8.35
C GLU A 47 8.08 -4.29 9.00
N LYS A 48 7.57 -3.36 8.19
CA LYS A 48 6.85 -2.19 8.70
C LYS A 48 5.53 -2.57 9.37
N VAL A 49 4.74 -3.45 8.75
CA VAL A 49 3.47 -3.90 9.34
C VAL A 49 3.72 -4.75 10.59
N GLU A 50 4.70 -5.66 10.56
CA GLU A 50 5.07 -6.47 11.72
C GLU A 50 5.59 -5.62 12.88
N GLY A 51 6.43 -4.62 12.60
CA GLY A 51 6.90 -3.64 13.58
C GLY A 51 5.74 -2.91 14.24
N LEU A 52 4.79 -2.39 13.45
CA LEU A 52 3.61 -1.70 13.96
C LEU A 52 2.71 -2.62 14.80
N VAL A 53 2.53 -3.87 14.38
CA VAL A 53 1.78 -4.88 15.15
C VAL A 53 2.45 -5.13 16.51
N ASN A 54 3.78 -5.25 16.53
CA ASN A 54 4.53 -5.43 17.76
C ASN A 54 4.39 -4.22 18.69
N GLU A 55 4.54 -3.00 18.17
CA GLU A 55 4.37 -1.74 18.92
C GLU A 55 2.97 -1.62 19.54
N LEU A 56 1.92 -1.92 18.77
CA LEU A 56 0.54 -1.82 19.22
C LEU A 56 0.14 -2.90 20.24
N GLN A 57 0.86 -4.03 20.27
CA GLN A 57 0.58 -5.16 21.16
C GLN A 57 1.48 -5.24 22.38
N ILE A 58 2.44 -4.31 22.56
CA ILE A 58 3.36 -4.29 23.73
C ILE A 58 2.61 -4.46 25.05
N ASN A 59 1.46 -3.78 25.19
CA ASN A 59 0.67 -3.75 26.44
C ASN A 59 -0.68 -4.46 26.33
N ASN A 60 -1.02 -5.02 25.17
CA ASN A 60 -2.36 -5.56 24.94
C ASN A 60 -2.36 -6.61 23.83
N ASN A 61 -2.76 -7.84 24.19
CA ASN A 61 -2.77 -8.99 23.29
C ASN A 61 -4.03 -9.08 22.41
N THR A 62 -4.75 -7.97 22.20
CA THR A 62 -5.93 -7.95 21.31
C THR A 62 -5.53 -8.09 19.85
N SER A 63 -6.35 -8.79 19.07
CA SER A 63 -6.19 -8.92 17.63
C SER A 63 -6.23 -7.55 16.94
N ILE A 64 -5.48 -7.40 15.85
CA ILE A 64 -5.44 -6.20 15.02
C ILE A 64 -6.08 -6.51 13.68
N ALA A 65 -7.04 -5.69 13.26
CA ALA A 65 -7.60 -5.80 11.91
C ALA A 65 -6.70 -5.07 10.90
N ILE A 66 -6.34 -5.73 9.81
CA ILE A 66 -5.56 -5.12 8.72
C ILE A 66 -6.39 -5.11 7.45
N PHE A 67 -6.57 -3.92 6.88
CA PHE A 67 -7.31 -3.71 5.64
C PHE A 67 -6.37 -3.25 4.53
N PRO A 68 -5.97 -4.16 3.61
CA PRO A 68 -5.34 -3.74 2.37
C PRO A 68 -6.35 -3.02 1.47
N ILE A 69 -5.89 -1.98 0.77
CA ILE A 69 -6.64 -1.44 -0.37
C ILE A 69 -6.84 -2.56 -1.39
N ARG A 70 -8.10 -2.79 -1.74
CA ARG A 70 -8.48 -3.60 -2.89
C ARG A 70 -8.83 -2.63 -4.01
N LYS A 71 -8.14 -2.72 -5.15
CA LYS A 71 -8.70 -2.09 -6.35
C LYS A 71 -9.99 -2.84 -6.67
N ASN A 72 -11.10 -2.10 -6.70
CA ASN A 72 -12.35 -2.63 -7.20
C ASN A 72 -12.18 -2.79 -8.71
N THR A 73 -11.57 -3.89 -9.14
CA THR A 73 -11.53 -4.24 -10.56
C THR A 73 -12.97 -4.49 -10.94
N GLY A 74 -13.58 -3.53 -11.63
CA GLY A 74 -14.95 -3.58 -12.15
C GLY A 74 -15.16 -4.66 -13.22
N ASN A 75 -14.53 -5.82 -13.07
CA ASN A 75 -14.81 -7.00 -13.86
C ASN A 75 -16.10 -7.58 -13.30
N LYS A 76 -17.20 -7.28 -14.00
CA LYS A 76 -18.50 -7.94 -13.87
C LYS A 76 -18.30 -9.40 -13.46
N PHE A 77 -18.87 -9.76 -12.31
CA PHE A 77 -18.94 -11.11 -11.77
C PHE A 77 -19.10 -12.14 -12.90
N ASN A 78 -18.03 -12.89 -13.19
CA ASN A 78 -18.16 -14.13 -13.94
C ASN A 78 -18.47 -15.21 -12.91
N LYS A 79 -19.66 -15.82 -12.98
CA LYS A 79 -20.24 -16.72 -11.96
C LYS A 79 -19.37 -17.93 -11.56
N SER A 80 -18.22 -18.14 -12.20
CA SER A 80 -17.36 -19.32 -12.09
C SER A 80 -15.95 -19.06 -11.56
N LYS A 81 -15.59 -17.86 -11.08
CA LYS A 81 -14.24 -17.60 -10.55
C LYS A 81 -14.28 -16.88 -9.21
N GLU A 82 -13.83 -17.58 -8.18
CA GLU A 82 -13.37 -17.00 -6.92
C GLU A 82 -12.48 -15.79 -7.21
N TYR A 83 -12.60 -14.74 -6.39
CA TYR A 83 -11.81 -13.50 -6.51
C TYR A 83 -10.33 -13.82 -6.70
N LYS A 84 -9.82 -13.75 -7.93
CA LYS A 84 -8.38 -13.68 -8.16
C LYS A 84 -7.92 -12.28 -7.77
N ALA A 85 -6.96 -12.21 -6.85
CA ALA A 85 -6.26 -10.97 -6.59
C ALA A 85 -5.70 -10.42 -7.92
N ALA A 86 -5.85 -9.12 -8.15
CA ALA A 86 -5.28 -8.49 -9.33
C ALA A 86 -3.76 -8.73 -9.34
N ASN A 87 -3.15 -8.97 -10.51
CA ASN A 87 -1.71 -9.20 -10.61
C ASN A 87 -0.93 -7.86 -10.57
N ASP A 88 -1.33 -6.98 -9.65
CA ASP A 88 -0.83 -5.63 -9.46
C ASP A 88 -0.34 -5.45 -8.00
N SER A 89 0.12 -4.24 -7.68
CA SER A 89 0.56 -3.84 -6.35
C SER A 89 -0.47 -4.19 -5.25
N SER A 90 -1.76 -4.01 -5.50
CA SER A 90 -2.82 -4.30 -4.53
C SER A 90 -2.97 -5.80 -4.24
N GLY A 91 -2.88 -6.65 -5.28
CA GLY A 91 -2.90 -8.09 -5.08
C GLY A 91 -1.64 -8.61 -4.40
N ARG A 92 -0.47 -8.06 -4.73
CA ARG A 92 0.80 -8.39 -4.04
C ARG A 92 0.72 -8.05 -2.56
N ILE A 93 0.27 -6.86 -2.20
CA ILE A 93 0.03 -6.47 -0.79
C ILE A 93 -0.91 -7.45 -0.10
N GLY A 94 -2.01 -7.84 -0.75
CA GLY A 94 -2.94 -8.84 -0.22
C GLY A 94 -2.28 -10.19 0.08
N HIS A 95 -1.43 -10.68 -0.84
CA HIS A 95 -0.69 -11.93 -0.66
C HIS A 95 0.31 -11.86 0.50
N ILE A 96 1.09 -10.78 0.60
CA ILE A 96 2.08 -10.56 1.67
C ILE A 96 1.38 -10.57 3.03
N LEU A 97 0.28 -9.82 3.16
CA LEU A 97 -0.45 -9.71 4.42
C LEU A 97 -1.10 -11.04 4.83
N LYS A 98 -1.56 -11.87 3.88
CA LYS A 98 -2.04 -13.22 4.19
C LYS A 98 -0.94 -14.15 4.68
N ASN A 99 0.28 -14.02 4.17
CA ASN A 99 1.42 -14.76 4.73
C ASN A 99 1.77 -14.27 6.14
N LEU A 100 1.67 -12.96 6.39
CA LEU A 100 1.87 -12.39 7.71
C LEU A 100 0.82 -12.89 8.72
N GLU A 101 -0.45 -13.01 8.31
CA GLU A 101 -1.54 -13.56 9.14
C GLU A 101 -1.22 -14.99 9.60
N ARG A 102 -0.71 -15.83 8.69
CA ARG A 102 -0.27 -17.19 9.00
C ARG A 102 0.93 -17.22 9.95
N LYS A 103 1.85 -16.27 9.81
CA LYS A 103 3.05 -16.15 10.68
C LYS A 103 2.68 -15.71 12.10
N LEU A 104 1.77 -14.74 12.23
CA LEU A 104 1.45 -14.10 13.51
C LEU A 104 0.24 -14.71 14.23
N GLN A 105 -0.42 -15.73 13.66
CA GLN A 105 -1.46 -16.59 14.24
C GLN A 105 -2.33 -15.94 15.33
N GLY A 106 -3.48 -15.38 14.96
CA GLY A 106 -4.47 -14.84 15.91
C GLY A 106 -4.13 -13.46 16.48
N ARG A 107 -2.90 -12.96 16.28
CA ARG A 107 -2.54 -11.57 16.60
C ARG A 107 -3.11 -10.57 15.60
N ILE A 108 -3.38 -11.01 14.37
CA ILE A 108 -3.92 -10.16 13.31
C ILE A 108 -5.01 -10.89 12.52
N GLU A 109 -5.93 -10.12 11.95
CA GLU A 109 -6.93 -10.59 11.00
C GLU A 109 -6.95 -9.71 9.75
N ILE A 110 -6.88 -10.33 8.56
CA ILE A 110 -6.88 -9.59 7.29
C ILE A 110 -8.31 -9.45 6.75
N SER A 111 -8.74 -8.20 6.58
CA SER A 111 -10.09 -7.84 6.12
C SER A 111 -11.23 -8.55 6.89
N PRO A 112 -11.22 -8.57 8.24
CA PRO A 112 -12.26 -9.26 9.00
C PRO A 112 -13.62 -8.59 8.84
N ARG A 113 -14.69 -9.37 9.03
CA ARG A 113 -16.05 -8.82 9.15
C ARG A 113 -16.22 -8.19 10.54
N VAL A 114 -17.15 -7.25 10.66
CA VAL A 114 -17.49 -6.57 11.93
C VAL A 114 -17.78 -7.57 13.06
N ILE A 115 -18.46 -8.68 12.76
CA ILE A 115 -18.74 -9.74 13.74
C ILE A 115 -17.44 -10.37 14.28
N SER A 116 -16.49 -10.68 13.39
CA SER A 116 -15.18 -11.24 13.76
C SER A 116 -14.38 -10.26 14.62
N MET A 117 -14.36 -8.98 14.22
CA MET A 117 -13.70 -7.92 14.99
C MET A 117 -14.27 -7.79 16.40
N SER A 118 -15.59 -7.87 16.54
CA SER A 118 -16.27 -7.84 17.84
C SER A 118 -15.89 -9.05 18.71
N GLN A 119 -15.94 -10.25 18.15
CA GLN A 119 -15.58 -11.50 18.85
C GLN A 119 -14.13 -11.52 19.32
N CYS A 120 -13.20 -11.07 18.47
CA CYS A 120 -11.77 -11.02 18.77
C CYS A 120 -11.35 -9.75 19.51
N LYS A 121 -12.31 -8.91 19.92
CA LYS A 121 -12.11 -7.66 20.67
C LYS A 121 -11.05 -6.77 20.01
N VAL A 122 -11.10 -6.65 18.69
CA VAL A 122 -10.16 -5.84 17.93
C VAL A 122 -10.25 -4.38 18.38
N ARG A 123 -9.11 -3.79 18.74
CA ARG A 123 -9.01 -2.38 19.17
C ARG A 123 -8.23 -1.49 18.21
N ASN A 124 -7.39 -2.10 17.37
CA ASN A 124 -6.54 -1.39 16.44
C ASN A 124 -6.85 -1.81 15.01
N ILE A 125 -6.84 -0.83 14.11
CA ILE A 125 -7.06 -1.02 12.68
C ILE A 125 -5.86 -0.45 11.93
N ILE A 126 -5.27 -1.26 11.07
CA ILE A 126 -4.19 -0.84 10.17
C ILE A 126 -4.74 -0.80 8.74
N HIS A 127 -4.61 0.35 8.08
CA HIS A 127 -4.90 0.48 6.67
C HIS A 127 -3.60 0.44 5.87
N VAL A 128 -3.51 -0.49 4.91
CA VAL A 128 -2.37 -0.59 3.99
C VAL A 128 -2.82 -0.13 2.62
N ALA A 129 -2.37 1.05 2.23
CA ALA A 129 -2.82 1.74 1.04
C ALA A 129 -1.73 1.83 -0.02
N ASP A 130 -2.10 1.55 -1.27
CA ASP A 130 -1.32 1.88 -2.45
C ASP A 130 -1.87 3.19 -3.02
N ILE A 131 -1.37 4.31 -2.48
CA ILE A 131 -1.93 5.65 -2.74
C ILE A 131 -1.44 6.22 -4.08
N ILE A 132 -0.36 5.67 -4.64
CA ILE A 132 0.33 6.25 -5.79
C ILE A 132 0.09 5.40 -7.04
N GLY A 133 -0.60 5.97 -8.03
CA GLY A 133 -0.47 5.50 -9.42
C GLY A 133 -1.49 4.47 -9.92
N SER A 134 -2.77 4.59 -9.56
CA SER A 134 -3.81 3.91 -10.36
C SER A 134 -4.22 4.77 -11.57
N GLY A 135 -4.11 4.23 -12.78
CA GLY A 135 -4.52 4.91 -14.02
C GLY A 135 -3.54 6.00 -14.44
N ASN A 136 -4.04 7.12 -14.95
CA ASN A 136 -3.21 8.22 -15.40
C ASN A 136 -2.59 9.04 -14.26
N ARG A 137 -2.87 8.72 -12.98
CA ARG A 137 -2.42 9.50 -11.82
C ARG A 137 -0.90 9.62 -11.67
N PHE A 138 -0.18 8.69 -12.28
CA PHE A 138 1.28 8.74 -12.32
C PHE A 138 1.79 9.77 -13.34
N LEU A 139 1.04 10.00 -14.41
CA LEU A 139 1.37 10.96 -15.47
C LEU A 139 0.70 12.32 -15.24
N LYS A 140 -0.48 12.33 -14.60
CA LYS A 140 -1.28 13.50 -14.31
C LYS A 140 -1.58 13.52 -12.82
N PHE A 141 -1.21 14.58 -12.11
CA PHE A 141 -1.55 14.68 -10.68
C PHE A 141 -3.08 14.70 -10.46
N TRP A 142 -3.84 15.17 -11.46
CA TRP A 142 -5.31 15.23 -11.51
C TRP A 142 -5.94 14.11 -12.35
#